data_AF-A0A3D0PY17-F1
#
_entry.id   AF-A0A3D0PY17-F1
#
_cell.length_a   1.000
_cell.length_b   1.000
_cell.length_c   1.000
_cell.angle_alpha   90.00
_cell.angle_beta   90.00
_cell.angle_gamma   90.00
#
_symmetry.space_group_name_H-M   'P 1'
#
loop_
_entity.id
_entity.type
_entity.pdbx_description
1 polymer ?
#
loop_
_entity_poly.entity_id
_entity_poly.type
_entity_poly.pdbx_seq_one_letter_code
_entity_poly.pdbx_strand_id
1 'polypeptide(L)'
;MAKKRIVVMYGGKADEHSISCISTAGVLRALDTDIFEPIPVGITKDGQWIVDGEDPRGWNMDEGLPVVKKTDGAKDVVLDVALGQDGFFARESDGTLTSLGHVDAVLPVLHGPFGEDGTIQGLFEMMDVPYVGCGVLASAACMDKHYTKVLLAAAGIPVAPGVTLDAREYDAASEFAANGETILAEVQKAGLQYPLFVKPSRAGSSFGVTKVEREGDAAELAAAVFEASHHDWRVLVEQGIDAREIECAVLCPKAG
;
A
#
# COMPACT_ATOMS: atom_id res chain seq x y z
N MET A 1 20.70 28.04 -9.20
CA MET A 1 20.67 27.34 -7.91
C MET A 1 21.05 25.89 -8.16
N ALA A 2 21.60 25.17 -7.17
CA ALA A 2 21.78 23.73 -7.32
C ALA A 2 20.41 23.05 -7.49
N LYS A 3 20.34 21.99 -8.31
CA LYS A 3 19.12 21.20 -8.46
C LYS A 3 18.84 20.47 -7.15
N LYS A 4 17.56 20.28 -6.82
CA LYS A 4 17.14 19.50 -5.66
C LYS A 4 17.15 18.01 -6.00
N ARG A 5 17.83 17.19 -5.22
CA ARG A 5 17.89 15.73 -5.43
C ARG A 5 16.67 15.06 -4.84
N ILE A 6 15.93 14.36 -5.68
CA ILE A 6 14.71 13.66 -5.31
C ILE A 6 14.92 12.17 -5.51
N VAL A 7 14.93 11.42 -4.42
CA VAL A 7 14.90 9.95 -4.52
C VAL A 7 13.48 9.55 -4.93
N VAL A 8 13.34 8.85 -6.05
CA VAL A 8 12.04 8.36 -6.54
C VAL A 8 12.01 6.86 -6.30
N MET A 9 11.19 6.40 -5.33
CA MET A 9 11.15 5.01 -4.91
C MET A 9 9.98 4.25 -5.54
N TYR A 10 10.23 3.06 -6.08
CA TYR A 10 9.23 2.32 -6.86
C TYR A 10 9.42 0.80 -6.82
N GLY A 11 8.48 0.05 -7.39
CA GLY A 11 8.40 -1.41 -7.31
C GLY A 11 7.79 -1.87 -5.99
N GLY A 12 8.54 -2.65 -5.22
CA GLY A 12 8.16 -3.11 -3.88
C GLY A 12 7.67 -4.55 -3.83
N LYS A 13 7.54 -5.07 -2.60
CA LYS A 13 6.96 -6.38 -2.31
C LYS A 13 5.44 -6.26 -2.18
N ALA A 14 4.78 -5.99 -3.30
CA ALA A 14 3.34 -5.83 -3.39
C ALA A 14 2.81 -6.42 -4.70
N ASP A 15 1.53 -6.79 -4.71
CA ASP A 15 0.85 -7.30 -5.90
C ASP A 15 0.82 -6.24 -7.01
N GLU A 16 0.76 -4.97 -6.62
CA GLU A 16 0.72 -3.79 -7.50
C GLU A 16 2.11 -3.27 -7.92
N HIS A 17 3.15 -4.09 -7.78
CA HIS A 17 4.53 -3.78 -8.16
C HIS A 17 4.65 -3.18 -9.59
N SER A 18 3.97 -3.77 -10.57
CA SER A 18 4.02 -3.29 -11.95
C SER A 18 3.34 -1.94 -12.14
N ILE A 19 2.28 -1.66 -11.38
CA ILE A 19 1.58 -0.37 -11.39
C ILE A 19 2.49 0.72 -10.82
N SER A 20 3.24 0.41 -9.76
CA SER A 20 4.26 1.30 -9.21
C SER A 20 5.35 1.63 -10.24
N CYS A 21 5.85 0.63 -10.98
CA CYS A 21 6.82 0.81 -12.07
C CYS A 21 6.30 1.75 -13.17
N ILE A 22 5.07 1.55 -13.63
CA ILE A 22 4.44 2.37 -14.69
C ILE A 22 4.19 3.79 -14.21
N SER A 23 3.69 3.96 -12.98
CA SER A 23 3.47 5.27 -12.37
C SER A 23 4.76 6.06 -12.26
N THR A 24 5.85 5.39 -11.90
CA THR A 24 7.20 5.98 -11.82
C THR A 24 7.71 6.42 -13.18
N ALA A 25 7.44 5.65 -14.24
CA ALA A 25 7.76 6.05 -15.60
C ALA A 25 7.08 7.39 -15.96
N GLY A 26 5.79 7.55 -15.58
CA GLY A 26 5.05 8.80 -15.75
C GLY A 26 5.66 9.96 -14.94
N VAL A 27 5.94 9.74 -13.66
CA VAL A 27 6.58 10.72 -12.76
C VAL A 27 7.91 11.20 -13.32
N LEU A 28 8.82 10.29 -13.68
CA LEU A 28 10.15 10.63 -14.18
C LEU A 28 10.13 11.36 -15.53
N ARG A 29 9.12 11.12 -16.37
CA ARG A 29 8.93 11.86 -17.63
C ARG A 29 8.36 13.26 -17.42
N ALA A 30 7.57 13.46 -16.37
CA ALA A 30 6.94 14.75 -16.05
C ALA A 30 7.79 15.65 -15.13
N LEU A 31 8.80 15.10 -14.46
CA LEU A 31 9.64 15.83 -13.51
C LEU A 31 10.45 16.94 -14.21
N ASP A 32 10.36 18.16 -13.70
CA ASP A 32 11.14 19.30 -14.20
C ASP A 32 12.62 19.15 -13.84
N THR A 33 13.42 18.71 -14.81
CA THR A 33 14.85 18.47 -14.61
C THR A 33 15.70 19.75 -14.55
N ASP A 34 15.15 20.94 -14.79
CA ASP A 34 15.87 22.20 -14.55
C ASP A 34 15.90 22.54 -13.05
N ILE A 35 14.92 22.04 -12.30
CA ILE A 35 14.75 22.26 -10.85
C ILE A 35 15.19 21.04 -10.04
N PHE A 36 14.90 19.82 -10.52
CA PHE A 36 15.09 18.57 -9.79
C PHE A 36 16.09 17.63 -10.47
N GLU A 37 16.81 16.87 -9.67
CA GLU A 37 17.70 15.77 -10.07
C GLU A 37 17.11 14.46 -9.51
N PRO A 38 16.44 13.63 -10.33
CA PRO A 38 15.87 12.39 -9.85
C PRO A 38 16.94 11.31 -9.62
N ILE A 39 16.83 10.59 -8.51
CA ILE A 39 17.59 9.38 -8.20
C ILE A 39 16.59 8.22 -8.14
N PRO A 40 16.42 7.43 -9.21
CA PRO A 40 15.52 6.28 -9.21
C PRO A 40 16.05 5.17 -8.30
N VAL A 41 15.27 4.80 -7.29
CA VAL A 41 15.55 3.66 -6.39
C VAL A 41 14.46 2.62 -6.58
N GLY A 42 14.79 1.52 -7.25
CA GLY A 42 13.87 0.42 -7.48
C GLY A 42 13.91 -0.59 -6.34
N ILE A 43 12.75 -1.13 -5.95
CA ILE A 43 12.63 -2.21 -4.99
C ILE A 43 12.12 -3.46 -5.72
N THR A 44 12.88 -4.55 -5.69
CA THR A 44 12.46 -5.82 -6.31
C THR A 44 11.27 -6.45 -5.58
N LYS A 45 10.61 -7.45 -6.19
CA LYS A 45 9.54 -8.21 -5.52
C LYS A 45 10.02 -8.96 -4.27
N ASP A 46 11.32 -9.24 -4.19
CA ASP A 46 11.96 -9.83 -3.00
C ASP A 46 12.38 -8.79 -1.95
N GLY A 47 12.14 -7.50 -2.22
CA GLY A 47 12.42 -6.40 -1.30
C GLY A 47 13.86 -5.88 -1.35
N GLN A 48 14.64 -6.20 -2.39
CA GLN A 48 15.98 -5.65 -2.57
C GLN A 48 15.91 -4.25 -3.17
N TRP A 49 16.57 -3.27 -2.56
CA TRP A 49 16.60 -1.89 -3.02
C TRP A 49 17.84 -1.68 -3.87
N ILE A 50 17.65 -1.15 -5.08
CA ILE A 50 18.71 -0.98 -6.07
C ILE A 50 18.69 0.41 -6.71
N VAL A 51 19.87 0.87 -7.11
CA VAL A 51 20.09 1.99 -8.04
C VAL A 51 20.83 1.49 -9.28
N ASP A 52 20.93 2.34 -10.31
CA ASP A 52 21.62 2.04 -11.57
C ASP A 52 21.04 0.80 -12.30
N GLY A 53 19.77 0.50 -12.04
CA GLY A 53 18.99 -0.52 -12.74
C GLY A 53 18.48 -0.03 -14.11
N GLU A 54 17.54 -0.78 -14.67
CA GLU A 54 16.83 -0.38 -15.89
C GLU A 54 16.09 0.96 -15.69
N ASP A 55 16.17 1.87 -16.66
CA ASP A 55 15.52 3.18 -16.60
C ASP A 55 13.98 3.02 -16.70
N PRO A 56 13.22 3.36 -15.65
CA PRO A 56 11.77 3.19 -15.64
C PRO A 56 11.05 3.98 -16.72
N ARG A 57 11.64 5.05 -17.27
CA ARG A 57 11.00 5.88 -18.30
C ARG A 57 10.64 5.10 -19.56
N GLY A 58 11.31 3.98 -19.81
CA GLY A 58 11.04 3.07 -20.92
C GLY A 58 9.86 2.12 -20.68
N TRP A 59 9.39 1.96 -19.44
CA TRP A 59 8.34 0.99 -19.13
C TRP A 59 6.93 1.46 -19.54
N ASN A 60 6.18 0.49 -20.04
CA ASN A 60 4.77 0.56 -20.44
C ASN A 60 4.12 -0.81 -20.19
N MET A 61 2.87 -1.00 -20.65
CA MET A 61 2.14 -2.27 -20.53
C MET A 61 2.10 -3.07 -21.85
N ASP A 62 2.73 -2.58 -22.91
CA ASP A 62 2.62 -3.15 -24.25
C ASP A 62 3.40 -4.47 -24.37
N GLU A 63 4.53 -4.59 -23.66
CA GLU A 63 5.41 -5.77 -23.65
C GLU A 63 5.21 -6.68 -22.42
N GLY A 64 4.13 -6.44 -21.65
CA GLY A 64 3.81 -7.15 -20.41
C GLY A 64 3.98 -6.30 -19.16
N LEU A 65 3.82 -6.92 -17.98
CA LEU A 65 3.91 -6.22 -16.70
C LEU A 65 5.38 -6.01 -16.30
N PRO A 66 5.86 -4.76 -16.16
CA PRO A 66 7.24 -4.48 -15.79
C PRO A 66 7.54 -4.96 -14.37
N VAL A 67 8.78 -5.38 -14.16
CA VAL A 67 9.29 -5.85 -12.87
C VAL A 67 10.69 -5.32 -12.66
N VAL A 68 10.96 -4.73 -11.50
CA VAL A 68 12.30 -4.32 -11.09
C VAL A 68 13.18 -5.56 -10.94
N LYS A 69 14.25 -5.62 -11.74
CA LYS A 69 15.25 -6.69 -11.70
C LYS A 69 16.62 -6.10 -11.40
N LYS A 70 17.41 -6.82 -10.59
CA LYS A 70 18.81 -6.49 -10.36
C LYS A 70 19.63 -6.88 -11.60
N THR A 71 20.06 -5.90 -12.37
CA THR A 71 20.92 -6.06 -13.55
C THR A 71 22.39 -6.07 -13.14
N ASP A 72 23.31 -6.46 -14.04
CA ASP A 72 24.75 -6.54 -13.75
C ASP A 72 25.39 -5.19 -13.38
N GLY A 73 24.75 -4.07 -13.72
CA GLY A 73 25.17 -2.72 -13.34
C GLY A 73 24.48 -2.16 -12.08
N ALA A 74 23.44 -2.82 -11.59
CA ALA A 74 22.66 -2.33 -10.47
C ALA A 74 23.38 -2.55 -9.14
N LYS A 75 23.31 -1.55 -8.26
CA LYS A 75 23.97 -1.56 -6.95
C LYS A 75 22.95 -1.62 -5.84
N ASP A 76 23.26 -2.33 -4.77
CA ASP A 76 22.39 -2.35 -3.58
C ASP A 76 22.40 -0.98 -2.90
N VAL A 77 21.23 -0.51 -2.53
CA VAL A 77 21.09 0.69 -1.70
C VAL A 77 21.34 0.32 -0.25
N VAL A 78 22.13 1.14 0.42
CA VAL A 78 22.38 1.07 1.86
C VAL A 78 21.95 2.39 2.48
N LEU A 79 21.18 2.29 3.55
CA LEU A 79 20.76 3.45 4.33
C LEU A 79 21.57 3.53 5.62
N ASP A 80 22.16 4.68 5.87
CA ASP A 80 22.69 5.06 7.18
C ASP A 80 21.72 6.06 7.83
N VAL A 81 20.88 5.55 8.72
CA VAL A 81 19.85 6.34 9.41
C VAL A 81 20.47 7.48 10.22
N ALA A 82 21.70 7.32 10.71
CA ALA A 82 22.37 8.34 11.53
C ALA A 82 22.78 9.58 10.72
N LEU A 83 22.83 9.49 9.40
CA LEU A 83 23.22 10.58 8.49
C LEU A 83 22.02 11.28 7.85
N GLY A 84 20.81 10.81 8.13
CA GLY A 84 19.55 11.37 7.63
C GLY A 84 19.51 11.59 6.12
N GLN A 85 19.35 12.85 5.68
CA GLN A 85 19.31 13.23 4.26
C GLN A 85 20.58 12.90 3.47
N ASP A 86 21.73 12.71 4.14
CA ASP A 86 22.99 12.28 3.51
C ASP A 86 23.22 10.76 3.64
N GLY A 87 22.24 10.03 4.18
CA GLY A 87 22.33 8.62 4.54
C GLY A 87 22.09 7.62 3.40
N PHE A 88 22.02 8.06 2.15
CA PHE A 88 21.75 7.18 1.01
C PHE A 88 23.05 6.82 0.29
N PHE A 89 23.34 5.52 0.19
CA PHE A 89 24.56 5.01 -0.43
C PHE A 89 24.28 3.89 -1.43
N ALA A 90 25.12 3.80 -2.45
CA ALA A 90 25.24 2.62 -3.31
C ALA A 90 26.40 1.76 -2.82
N ARG A 91 26.18 0.45 -2.70
CA ARG A 91 27.23 -0.52 -2.38
C ARG A 91 27.98 -0.91 -3.66
N GLU A 92 29.27 -0.64 -3.68
CA GLU A 92 30.17 -1.03 -4.76
C GLU A 92 30.56 -2.51 -4.67
N SER A 93 31.09 -3.06 -5.75
CA SER A 93 31.47 -4.47 -5.84
C SER A 93 32.61 -4.87 -4.90
N ASP A 94 33.45 -3.92 -4.49
CA ASP A 94 34.50 -4.10 -3.49
C ASP A 94 33.99 -3.95 -2.04
N GLY A 95 32.68 -3.71 -1.86
CA GLY A 95 32.03 -3.53 -0.57
C GLY A 95 32.08 -2.12 -0.01
N THR A 96 32.73 -1.16 -0.70
CA THR A 96 32.71 0.24 -0.30
C THR A 96 31.35 0.88 -0.57
N LEU A 97 31.09 2.01 0.10
CA LEU A 97 29.85 2.77 -0.04
C LEU A 97 30.11 4.09 -0.76
N THR A 98 29.44 4.31 -1.87
CA THR A 98 29.44 5.58 -2.61
C THR A 98 28.18 6.36 -2.25
N SER A 99 28.33 7.61 -1.80
CA SER A 99 27.18 8.46 -1.47
C SER A 99 26.36 8.78 -2.72
N LEU A 100 25.03 8.72 -2.59
CA LEU A 100 24.07 9.21 -3.59
C LEU A 100 23.87 10.74 -3.50
N GLY A 101 24.60 11.42 -2.62
CA GLY A 101 24.50 12.85 -2.33
C GLY A 101 23.41 13.19 -1.32
N HIS A 102 23.31 14.49 -1.01
CA HIS A 102 22.25 15.03 -0.15
C HIS A 102 20.89 14.87 -0.81
N VAL A 103 19.94 14.19 -0.15
CA VAL A 103 18.57 13.95 -0.64
C VAL A 103 17.63 15.01 -0.06
N ASP A 104 17.14 15.90 -0.92
CA ASP A 104 16.22 16.97 -0.52
C ASP A 104 14.82 16.44 -0.16
N ALA A 105 14.37 15.39 -0.85
CA ALA A 105 13.15 14.67 -0.50
C ALA A 105 13.08 13.27 -1.14
N VAL A 106 12.23 12.42 -0.60
CA VAL A 106 11.81 11.16 -1.21
C VAL A 106 10.41 11.28 -1.80
N LEU A 107 10.22 10.80 -3.02
CA LEU A 107 8.92 10.60 -3.65
C LEU A 107 8.64 9.09 -3.69
N PRO A 108 7.92 8.54 -2.70
CA PRO A 108 7.50 7.15 -2.72
C PRO A 108 6.36 6.97 -3.72
N VAL A 109 6.62 6.22 -4.79
CA VAL A 109 5.64 5.79 -5.78
C VAL A 109 5.40 4.28 -5.58
N LEU A 110 5.17 3.88 -4.33
CA LEU A 110 4.98 2.48 -3.92
C LEU A 110 3.49 2.20 -3.70
N HIS A 111 3.10 0.93 -3.81
CA HIS A 111 1.75 0.47 -3.53
C HIS A 111 1.74 -0.67 -2.52
N GLY A 112 0.59 -0.85 -1.86
CA GLY A 112 0.30 -1.96 -0.98
C GLY A 112 1.11 -1.96 0.33
N PRO A 113 1.27 -3.15 0.93
CA PRO A 113 2.05 -3.32 2.15
C PRO A 113 3.45 -2.73 2.02
N PHE A 114 3.97 -2.20 3.12
CA PHE A 114 5.22 -1.45 3.23
C PHE A 114 5.25 -0.09 2.52
N GLY A 115 4.49 0.12 1.43
CA GLY A 115 4.46 1.36 0.66
C GLY A 115 3.42 2.37 1.14
N GLU A 116 2.21 1.90 1.46
CA GLU A 116 1.04 2.74 1.76
C GLU A 116 0.55 2.58 3.22
N ASP A 117 1.14 1.66 3.99
CA ASP A 117 0.70 1.30 5.34
C ASP A 117 1.39 2.07 6.48
N GLY A 118 2.20 3.08 6.16
CA GLY A 118 2.97 3.85 7.14
C GLY A 118 4.36 3.30 7.43
N THR A 119 4.71 2.10 6.95
CA THR A 119 6.02 1.48 7.27
C THR A 119 7.18 2.26 6.68
N ILE A 120 7.17 2.52 5.36
CA ILE A 120 8.24 3.27 4.71
C ILE A 120 8.27 4.72 5.18
N GLN A 121 7.10 5.32 5.44
CA GLN A 121 6.99 6.65 6.00
C GLN A 121 7.69 6.72 7.36
N GLY A 122 7.49 5.71 8.22
CA GLY A 122 8.18 5.61 9.50
C GLY A 122 9.70 5.54 9.37
N LEU A 123 10.20 4.85 8.34
CA LEU A 123 11.64 4.88 8.05
C LEU A 123 12.11 6.29 7.68
N PHE A 124 11.37 7.03 6.85
CA PHE A 124 11.74 8.40 6.48
C PHE A 124 11.68 9.38 7.66
N GLU A 125 10.69 9.24 8.56
CA GLU A 125 10.62 10.00 9.82
C GLU A 125 11.86 9.74 10.68
N MET A 126 12.26 8.47 10.83
CA MET A 126 13.43 8.09 11.63
C MET A 126 14.75 8.57 11.02
N MET A 127 14.80 8.73 9.69
CA MET A 127 15.93 9.32 8.98
C MET A 127 15.88 10.85 8.92
N ASP A 128 14.82 11.51 9.40
CA ASP A 128 14.63 12.96 9.25
C ASP A 128 14.74 13.41 7.77
N VAL A 129 14.16 12.62 6.86
CA VAL A 129 14.16 12.90 5.42
C VAL A 129 12.76 13.35 4.99
N PRO A 130 12.62 14.53 4.37
CA PRO A 130 11.32 14.96 3.83
C PRO A 130 10.80 13.97 2.79
N TYR A 131 9.50 13.67 2.81
CA TYR A 131 8.89 12.81 1.80
C TYR A 131 7.52 13.31 1.35
N VAL A 132 7.16 12.94 0.13
CA VAL A 132 5.87 13.28 -0.47
C VAL A 132 4.80 12.28 -0.01
N GLY A 133 3.62 12.80 0.32
CA GLY A 133 2.43 11.99 0.60
C GLY A 133 1.93 12.11 2.04
N CYS A 134 1.13 11.13 2.45
CA CYS A 134 0.59 11.04 3.79
C CYS A 134 1.67 10.67 4.82
N GLY A 135 1.58 11.24 6.02
CA GLY A 135 2.43 10.83 7.15
C GLY A 135 2.06 9.46 7.72
N VAL A 136 2.88 8.94 8.64
CA VAL A 136 2.78 7.56 9.19
C VAL A 136 1.35 7.18 9.61
N LEU A 137 0.71 7.97 10.47
CA LEU A 137 -0.64 7.68 10.97
C LEU A 137 -1.68 7.70 9.84
N ALA A 138 -1.62 8.71 8.97
CA ALA A 138 -2.58 8.86 7.89
C ALA A 138 -2.47 7.69 6.91
N SER A 139 -1.26 7.28 6.53
CA SER A 139 -1.00 6.11 5.70
C SER A 139 -1.53 4.83 6.34
N ALA A 140 -1.14 4.54 7.59
CA ALA A 140 -1.60 3.35 8.32
C ALA A 140 -3.13 3.30 8.47
N ALA A 141 -3.74 4.44 8.81
CA ALA A 141 -5.18 4.53 9.02
C ALA A 141 -5.99 4.41 7.72
N CYS A 142 -5.50 4.95 6.60
CA CYS A 142 -6.13 4.84 5.30
C CYS A 142 -5.96 3.45 4.67
N MET A 143 -4.87 2.75 4.98
CA MET A 143 -4.65 1.39 4.51
C MET A 143 -5.53 0.37 5.23
N ASP A 144 -5.84 0.58 6.52
CA ASP A 144 -6.75 -0.26 7.29
C ASP A 144 -8.19 0.26 7.21
N LYS A 145 -9.02 -0.40 6.38
CA LYS A 145 -10.42 0.01 6.16
C LYS A 145 -11.24 0.11 7.43
N HIS A 146 -11.00 -0.75 8.42
CA HIS A 146 -11.68 -0.65 9.71
C HIS A 146 -11.35 0.68 10.40
N TYR A 147 -10.07 1.03 10.52
CA TYR A 147 -9.68 2.28 11.18
C TYR A 147 -10.03 3.52 10.35
N THR A 148 -9.96 3.45 9.02
CA THR A 148 -10.49 4.49 8.14
C THR A 148 -11.93 4.80 8.53
N LYS A 149 -12.78 3.78 8.63
CA LYS A 149 -14.21 3.95 8.96
C LYS A 149 -14.44 4.46 10.37
N VAL A 150 -13.68 3.98 11.35
CA VAL A 150 -13.74 4.48 12.74
C VAL A 150 -13.46 5.98 12.78
N LEU A 151 -12.40 6.42 12.10
CA LEU A 151 -12.00 7.84 12.07
C LEU A 151 -13.02 8.71 11.31
N LEU A 152 -13.48 8.25 10.15
CA LEU A 152 -14.51 8.96 9.37
C LEU A 152 -15.83 9.09 10.16
N ALA A 153 -16.29 7.99 10.76
CA ALA A 153 -17.52 8.00 11.57
C ALA A 153 -17.38 8.91 12.79
N ALA A 154 -16.24 8.88 13.49
CA ALA A 154 -15.96 9.78 14.62
C ALA A 154 -15.93 11.27 14.19
N ALA A 155 -15.54 11.55 12.95
CA ALA A 155 -15.58 12.89 12.35
C ALA A 155 -16.97 13.28 11.80
N GLY A 156 -17.99 12.42 11.93
CA GLY A 156 -19.33 12.65 11.42
C GLY A 156 -19.48 12.42 9.91
N ILE A 157 -18.52 11.78 9.27
CA ILE A 157 -18.58 11.40 7.86
C ILE A 157 -19.29 10.04 7.75
N PRO A 158 -20.39 9.95 6.98
CA PRO A 158 -21.10 8.68 6.80
C PRO A 158 -20.21 7.61 6.16
N VAL A 159 -20.25 6.40 6.71
CA VAL A 159 -19.58 5.21 6.17
C VAL A 159 -20.59 4.09 6.00
N ALA A 160 -20.30 3.12 5.13
CA ALA A 160 -21.18 1.97 4.94
C ALA A 160 -21.41 1.22 6.27
N PRO A 161 -22.64 0.83 6.61
CA PRO A 161 -22.89 -0.06 7.75
C PRO A 161 -22.10 -1.36 7.60
N GLY A 162 -21.55 -1.86 8.70
CA GLY A 162 -20.79 -3.10 8.67
C GLY A 162 -20.32 -3.53 10.04
N VAL A 163 -19.80 -4.75 10.09
CA VAL A 163 -19.12 -5.34 11.25
C VAL A 163 -17.68 -5.68 10.90
N THR A 164 -16.83 -5.78 11.92
CA THR A 164 -15.45 -6.22 11.77
C THR A 164 -15.24 -7.46 12.63
N LEU A 165 -14.68 -8.49 12.01
CA LEU A 165 -14.46 -9.81 12.56
C LEU A 165 -12.95 -10.04 12.74
N ASP A 166 -12.58 -10.70 13.83
CA ASP A 166 -11.22 -11.21 14.05
C ASP A 166 -11.17 -12.69 13.66
N ALA A 167 -10.66 -12.98 12.46
CA ALA A 167 -10.64 -14.33 11.90
C ALA A 167 -9.79 -15.31 12.73
N ARG A 168 -8.93 -14.82 13.63
CA ARG A 168 -8.12 -15.66 14.53
C ARG A 168 -8.95 -16.33 15.61
N GLU A 169 -10.19 -15.88 15.83
CA GLU A 169 -11.11 -16.48 16.80
C GLU A 169 -11.86 -17.70 16.23
N TYR A 170 -11.69 -18.00 14.94
CA TYR A 170 -12.46 -19.03 14.24
C TYR A 170 -11.62 -20.28 13.94
N ASP A 171 -12.31 -21.42 13.80
CA ASP A 171 -11.67 -22.71 13.54
C ASP A 171 -11.33 -22.86 12.05
N ALA A 172 -10.08 -22.55 11.71
CA ALA A 172 -9.55 -22.69 10.37
C ALA A 172 -9.57 -24.14 9.85
N ALA A 173 -9.57 -25.16 10.72
CA ALA A 173 -9.64 -26.56 10.28
C ALA A 173 -11.01 -26.91 9.70
N SER A 174 -12.06 -26.17 10.08
CA SER A 174 -13.41 -26.28 9.53
C SER A 174 -13.69 -25.29 8.40
N GLU A 175 -12.68 -24.53 7.95
CA GLU A 175 -12.87 -23.40 7.03
C GLU A 175 -13.92 -22.41 7.57
N PHE A 176 -13.93 -22.23 8.90
CA PHE A 176 -14.90 -21.43 9.66
C PHE A 176 -16.36 -21.91 9.60
N ALA A 177 -16.65 -23.07 9.00
CA ALA A 177 -18.01 -23.61 8.93
C ALA A 177 -18.63 -23.82 10.33
N ALA A 178 -17.82 -24.22 11.32
CA ALA A 178 -18.27 -24.35 12.71
C ALA A 178 -18.69 -23.01 13.35
N ASN A 179 -18.22 -21.89 12.79
CA ASN A 179 -18.48 -20.53 13.26
C ASN A 179 -19.58 -19.81 12.45
N GLY A 180 -20.11 -20.42 11.38
CA GLY A 180 -21.03 -19.75 10.45
C GLY A 180 -22.25 -19.12 11.12
N GLU A 181 -22.91 -19.85 12.03
CA GLU A 181 -24.06 -19.33 12.80
C GLU A 181 -23.68 -18.14 13.69
N THR A 182 -22.47 -18.15 14.27
CA THR A 182 -21.98 -17.04 15.10
C THR A 182 -21.69 -15.81 14.24
N ILE A 183 -21.07 -15.99 13.07
CA ILE A 183 -20.79 -14.92 12.12
C ILE A 183 -22.12 -14.31 11.61
N LEU A 184 -23.09 -15.15 11.26
CA LEU A 184 -24.42 -14.72 10.83
C LEU A 184 -25.15 -13.94 11.93
N ALA A 185 -25.06 -14.39 13.19
CA ALA A 185 -25.66 -13.68 14.31
C ALA A 185 -25.09 -12.27 14.52
N GLU A 186 -23.78 -12.06 14.34
CA GLU A 186 -23.17 -10.72 14.41
C GLU A 186 -23.66 -9.79 13.27
N VAL A 187 -23.80 -10.33 12.05
CA VAL A 187 -24.39 -9.60 10.91
C VAL A 187 -25.84 -9.20 11.18
N GLN A 188 -26.67 -10.13 11.69
CA GLN A 188 -28.07 -9.89 12.02
C GLN A 188 -28.23 -8.86 13.15
N LYS A 189 -27.41 -8.97 14.20
CA LYS A 189 -27.39 -8.04 15.33
C LYS A 189 -27.02 -6.61 14.90
N ALA A 190 -26.16 -6.48 13.89
CA ALA A 190 -25.82 -5.19 13.29
C ALA A 190 -26.89 -4.66 12.31
N GLY A 191 -27.92 -5.44 11.99
CA GLY A 191 -29.02 -5.03 11.12
C GLY A 191 -28.60 -4.80 9.67
N LEU A 192 -27.56 -5.49 9.19
CA LEU A 192 -27.03 -5.31 7.84
C LEU A 192 -28.00 -5.87 6.79
N GLN A 193 -28.13 -5.16 5.67
CA GLN A 193 -28.94 -5.59 4.53
C GLN A 193 -28.07 -6.18 3.42
N TYR A 194 -28.61 -7.17 2.73
CA TYR A 194 -27.94 -7.83 1.60
C TYR A 194 -28.09 -7.03 0.30
N PRO A 195 -27.14 -7.14 -0.65
CA PRO A 195 -25.96 -8.01 -0.61
C PRO A 195 -24.90 -7.50 0.37
N LEU A 196 -24.13 -8.42 0.95
CA LEU A 196 -22.98 -8.10 1.81
C LEU A 196 -21.68 -8.22 1.02
N PHE A 197 -20.71 -7.39 1.36
CA PHE A 197 -19.34 -7.47 0.85
C PHE A 197 -18.40 -7.85 1.99
N VAL A 198 -17.80 -9.03 1.88
CA VAL A 198 -16.79 -9.54 2.80
C VAL A 198 -15.42 -9.22 2.23
N LYS A 199 -14.54 -8.58 3.00
CA LYS A 199 -13.23 -8.12 2.51
C LYS A 199 -12.16 -8.06 3.60
N PRO A 200 -10.88 -8.30 3.28
CA PRO A 200 -9.77 -8.05 4.20
C PRO A 200 -9.63 -6.55 4.49
N SER A 201 -9.22 -6.22 5.72
CA SER A 201 -9.07 -4.83 6.14
C SER A 201 -7.97 -4.10 5.39
N ARG A 202 -6.79 -4.73 5.24
CA ARG A 202 -5.54 -4.11 4.74
C ARG A 202 -5.09 -4.58 3.35
N ALA A 203 -6.01 -4.92 2.45
CA ALA A 203 -5.67 -5.22 1.05
C ALA A 203 -6.15 -4.15 0.06
N GLY A 204 -5.38 -3.91 -1.01
CA GLY A 204 -5.79 -3.07 -2.15
C GLY A 204 -6.53 -3.85 -3.24
N SER A 205 -6.98 -3.16 -4.29
CA SER A 205 -7.35 -3.74 -5.60
C SER A 205 -8.30 -4.95 -5.61
N SER A 206 -9.30 -4.95 -4.71
CA SER A 206 -10.35 -5.97 -4.60
C SER A 206 -9.89 -7.42 -4.35
N PHE A 207 -8.64 -7.63 -3.93
CA PHE A 207 -8.18 -8.96 -3.52
C PHE A 207 -8.92 -9.44 -2.25
N GLY A 208 -9.39 -10.68 -2.27
CA GLY A 208 -10.12 -11.29 -1.15
C GLY A 208 -11.52 -10.69 -0.90
N VAL A 209 -12.11 -10.01 -1.89
CA VAL A 209 -13.47 -9.45 -1.76
C VAL A 209 -14.50 -10.42 -2.31
N THR A 210 -15.45 -10.81 -1.46
CA THR A 210 -16.56 -11.71 -1.82
C THR A 210 -17.89 -11.03 -1.60
N LYS A 211 -18.79 -11.11 -2.59
CA LYS A 211 -20.17 -10.62 -2.48
C LYS A 211 -21.08 -11.78 -2.08
N VAL A 212 -21.76 -11.65 -0.94
CA VAL A 212 -22.75 -12.62 -0.44
C VAL A 212 -24.14 -12.06 -0.74
N GLU A 213 -24.94 -12.77 -1.53
CA GLU A 213 -26.19 -12.20 -2.07
C GLU A 213 -27.43 -12.45 -1.22
N ARG A 214 -27.44 -13.51 -0.40
CA ARG A 214 -28.66 -13.99 0.27
C ARG A 214 -28.55 -14.03 1.78
N GLU A 215 -29.61 -13.59 2.43
CA GLU A 215 -29.77 -13.71 3.87
C GLU A 215 -29.93 -15.17 4.30
N GLY A 216 -29.36 -15.50 5.47
CA GLY A 216 -29.54 -16.81 6.11
C GLY A 216 -28.61 -17.90 5.63
N ASP A 217 -27.73 -17.64 4.66
CA ASP A 217 -26.70 -18.61 4.24
C ASP A 217 -25.43 -18.47 5.09
N ALA A 218 -25.47 -19.06 6.29
CA ALA A 218 -24.36 -19.05 7.23
C ALA A 218 -23.08 -19.72 6.65
N ALA A 219 -23.24 -20.70 5.75
CA ALA A 219 -22.13 -21.41 5.14
C ALA A 219 -21.44 -20.55 4.07
N GLU A 220 -22.21 -19.90 3.18
CA GLU A 220 -21.67 -18.94 2.20
C GLU A 220 -20.93 -17.80 2.88
N LEU A 221 -21.51 -17.23 3.94
CA LEU A 221 -20.90 -16.15 4.71
C LEU A 221 -19.60 -16.59 5.40
N ALA A 222 -19.58 -17.78 6.02
CA ALA A 222 -18.37 -18.33 6.64
C ALA A 222 -17.26 -18.55 5.61
N ALA A 223 -17.58 -19.13 4.45
CA ALA A 223 -16.63 -19.35 3.36
C ALA A 223 -16.06 -18.02 2.82
N ALA A 224 -16.89 -16.99 2.70
CA ALA A 224 -16.46 -15.66 2.29
C ALA A 224 -15.50 -15.02 3.31
N VAL A 225 -15.75 -15.19 4.62
CA VAL A 225 -14.86 -14.71 5.68
C VAL A 225 -13.55 -15.50 5.71
N PHE A 226 -13.62 -16.81 5.49
CA PHE A 226 -12.44 -17.67 5.39
C PHE A 226 -11.55 -17.25 4.22
N GLU A 227 -12.13 -16.98 3.05
CA GLU A 227 -11.36 -16.51 1.89
C GLU A 227 -10.67 -15.16 2.14
N ALA A 228 -11.39 -14.19 2.71
CA ALA A 228 -10.80 -12.91 3.10
C ALA A 228 -9.66 -13.08 4.13
N SER A 229 -9.76 -14.10 5.00
CA SER A 229 -8.77 -14.34 6.07
C SER A 229 -7.40 -14.79 5.56
N HIS A 230 -7.33 -15.32 4.33
CA HIS A 230 -6.05 -15.62 3.68
C HIS A 230 -5.20 -14.37 3.44
N HIS A 231 -5.82 -13.19 3.37
CA HIS A 231 -5.16 -11.92 3.10
C HIS A 231 -4.99 -11.05 4.35
N ASP A 232 -5.93 -11.10 5.28
CA ASP A 232 -5.85 -10.34 6.53
C ASP A 232 -6.63 -11.04 7.64
N TRP A 233 -6.06 -11.09 8.85
CA TRP A 233 -6.75 -11.62 10.02
C TRP A 233 -7.96 -10.77 10.44
N ARG A 234 -8.00 -9.50 10.03
CA ARG A 234 -9.15 -8.62 10.23
C ARG A 234 -10.00 -8.58 8.97
N VAL A 235 -11.26 -9.00 9.10
CA VAL A 235 -12.21 -9.09 7.98
C VAL A 235 -13.39 -8.16 8.24
N LEU A 236 -13.78 -7.39 7.23
CA LEU A 236 -14.97 -6.54 7.26
C LEU A 236 -16.10 -7.24 6.52
N VAL A 237 -17.31 -7.16 7.08
CA VAL A 237 -18.56 -7.52 6.41
C VAL A 237 -19.40 -6.25 6.32
N GLU A 238 -19.61 -5.75 5.11
CA GLU A 238 -20.28 -4.48 4.87
C GLU A 238 -21.55 -4.65 4.06
N GLN A 239 -22.55 -3.84 4.38
CA GLN A 239 -23.74 -3.72 3.55
C GLN A 239 -23.39 -3.09 2.19
N GLY A 240 -23.89 -3.71 1.12
CA GLY A 240 -23.85 -3.15 -0.22
C GLY A 240 -24.65 -1.87 -0.33
N ILE A 241 -24.10 -0.88 -1.06
CA ILE A 241 -24.75 0.40 -1.30
C ILE A 241 -25.01 0.54 -2.80
N ASP A 242 -26.27 0.69 -3.18
CA ASP A 242 -26.66 1.07 -4.54
C ASP A 242 -26.49 2.59 -4.70
N ALA A 243 -25.35 2.99 -5.23
CA ALA A 243 -24.98 4.39 -5.41
C ALA A 243 -24.07 4.59 -6.62
N ARG A 244 -23.90 5.85 -7.01
CA ARG A 244 -22.87 6.25 -7.97
C ARG A 244 -21.53 6.42 -7.23
N GLU A 245 -20.47 5.85 -7.79
CA GLU A 245 -19.10 6.09 -7.35
C GLU A 245 -18.60 7.44 -7.87
N ILE A 246 -18.01 8.26 -6.99
CA ILE A 246 -17.52 9.60 -7.30
C ILE A 246 -16.15 9.76 -6.63
N GLU A 247 -15.14 10.10 -7.42
CA GLU A 247 -13.76 10.29 -6.96
C GLU A 247 -13.37 11.78 -6.96
N CYS A 248 -12.53 12.18 -6.00
CA CYS A 248 -12.05 13.56 -5.89
C CYS A 248 -10.58 13.58 -5.46
N ALA A 249 -9.72 14.19 -6.30
CA ALA A 249 -8.32 14.41 -5.96
C ALA A 249 -8.17 15.59 -5.01
N VAL A 250 -7.43 15.40 -3.91
CA VAL A 250 -7.14 16.44 -2.91
C VAL A 250 -5.64 16.70 -2.88
N LEU A 251 -5.24 17.97 -2.91
CA LEU A 251 -3.85 18.39 -2.81
C LEU A 251 -3.70 19.44 -1.69
N CYS A 252 -2.83 19.17 -0.72
CA CYS A 252 -2.43 20.15 0.28
C CYS A 252 -1.01 20.65 0.00
N PRO A 253 -0.80 21.95 -0.32
CA PRO A 253 0.51 22.50 -0.64
C PRO A 253 1.36 22.88 0.59
N LYS A 254 0.88 22.66 1.81
CA LYS A 254 1.62 23.01 3.05
C LYS A 254 2.03 21.76 3.82
N ALA A 255 3.27 21.77 4.32
CA ALA A 255 3.74 20.83 5.32
C ALA A 255 2.83 20.93 6.57
N GLY A 256 2.41 19.77 7.08
CA GLY A 256 1.85 19.64 8.42
C GLY A 256 2.93 19.77 9.48
#